data_AF-A0A931SQA2-F1
#
_entry.id   AF-A0A931SQA2-F1
#
_cell.length_a   1.000
_cell.length_b   1.000
_cell.length_c   1.000
_cell.angle_alpha   90.00
_cell.angle_beta   90.00
_cell.angle_gamma   90.00
#
_symmetry.space_group_name_H-M   'P 1'
#
loop_
_entity.id
_entity.type
_entity.pdbx_description
1 polymer ?
#
loop_
_entity_poly.entity_id
_entity_poly.type
_entity_poly.pdbx_seq_one_letter_code
_entity_poly.pdbx_strand_id
1 'polypeptide(L)'
;MTRRNDITQFIERIAGEPYRVFFPLGILFGAVGATHWFFYSVGWIPAYSGLFHSTVQTQGYLGCFVIGFLLTAMPRFASAPPATAGELAGFLLWTFGIFGFSALGRQFFSELCFIGWLLGLARFAIRRVLRVKKNGESPSPPAEFVWIPVAILHGLVGALLMMTGELKWMGSWAVGVGKPMAEQGFLLAVVVGVGGFLAPRLMGRFQVIKPSEVCSVEKSLQIRKRRVVIHLLAGLLLFTSFWLEGFGRFAAGYGLRAVVVTGELLWTCSLIFPPRVSDFYAKLLWVSLWMTALGHWAVLVFSKHRTALLHLVFLGGFSLMTFAVATVVTLSHSGEAPKLRRPLPVLGIVLAGISTALGLRLLAPFFPDAYFRLLGAASLGWLLAGGGWLFFALPRLFRFPNKEEFERFHDEAKQRISNLGNPPLTSERDR
;
A
#
# COMPACT_ATOMS: atom_id res chain seq x y z
N MET A 1 -3.98 19.80 37.48
CA MET A 1 -2.88 19.85 36.48
C MET A 1 -2.47 18.48 35.93
N THR A 2 -2.80 17.35 36.57
CA THR A 2 -2.43 15.98 36.13
C THR A 2 -3.17 15.48 34.87
N ARG A 3 -4.49 15.67 34.77
CA ARG A 3 -5.31 15.17 33.62
C ARG A 3 -4.95 15.73 32.24
N ARG A 4 -4.43 16.97 32.17
CA ARG A 4 -4.05 17.62 30.89
C ARG A 4 -2.78 17.01 30.30
N ASN A 5 -1.93 16.44 31.14
CA ASN A 5 -0.72 15.75 30.71
C ASN A 5 -1.05 14.39 30.07
N ASP A 6 -2.08 13.68 30.56
CA ASP A 6 -2.47 12.36 30.04
C ASP A 6 -3.02 12.43 28.61
N ILE A 7 -3.89 13.40 28.32
CA ILE A 7 -4.47 13.58 26.97
C ILE A 7 -3.39 13.97 25.97
N THR A 8 -2.50 14.89 26.35
CA THR A 8 -1.42 15.36 25.48
C THR A 8 -0.46 14.21 25.15
N GLN A 9 -0.04 13.44 26.17
CA GLN A 9 0.80 12.26 25.97
C GLN A 9 0.12 11.20 25.12
N PHE A 10 -1.20 10.99 25.28
CA PHE A 10 -1.95 10.06 24.45
C PHE A 10 -1.97 10.48 22.97
N ILE A 11 -2.24 11.77 22.70
CA ILE A 11 -2.21 12.33 21.34
C ILE A 11 -0.81 12.20 20.74
N GLU A 12 0.25 12.49 21.51
CA GLU A 12 1.63 12.35 21.05
C GLU A 12 1.99 10.90 20.73
N ARG A 13 1.52 9.93 21.53
CA ARG A 13 1.70 8.49 21.23
C ARG A 13 0.98 8.08 19.96
N ILE A 14 -0.24 8.57 19.72
CA ILE A 14 -0.97 8.31 18.48
C ILE A 14 -0.27 8.97 17.28
N ALA A 15 0.16 10.21 17.40
CA ALA A 15 0.93 10.90 16.37
C ALA A 15 2.29 10.21 16.11
N GLY A 16 2.85 9.58 17.14
CA GLY A 16 4.01 8.68 17.05
C GLY A 16 3.80 7.50 16.12
N GLU A 17 2.57 6.99 16.04
CA GLU A 17 2.21 5.79 15.30
C GLU A 17 0.88 5.96 14.54
N PRO A 18 0.83 6.79 13.49
CA PRO A 18 -0.43 7.16 12.83
C PRO A 18 -1.24 6.02 12.22
N TYR A 19 -0.62 4.85 11.99
CA TYR A 19 -1.34 3.64 11.55
C TYR A 19 -2.50 3.29 12.50
N ARG A 20 -2.40 3.63 13.79
CA ARG A 20 -3.42 3.37 14.81
C ARG A 20 -4.76 4.04 14.49
N VAL A 21 -4.73 5.17 13.78
CA VAL A 21 -5.94 5.91 13.37
C VAL A 21 -6.27 5.64 11.91
N PHE A 22 -5.26 5.66 11.03
CA PHE A 22 -5.54 5.54 9.60
C PHE A 22 -5.94 4.13 9.17
N PHE A 23 -5.43 3.06 9.76
CA PHE A 23 -5.86 1.70 9.37
C PHE A 23 -7.35 1.45 9.63
N PRO A 24 -7.92 1.73 10.83
CA PRO A 24 -9.35 1.55 11.04
C PRO A 24 -10.17 2.51 10.17
N LEU A 25 -9.73 3.76 10.02
CA LEU A 25 -10.39 4.73 9.12
C LEU A 25 -10.40 4.24 7.66
N GLY A 26 -9.31 3.64 7.20
CA GLY A 26 -9.22 3.03 5.88
C GLY A 26 -10.25 1.92 5.69
N ILE A 27 -10.44 1.05 6.68
CA ILE A 27 -11.49 0.01 6.60
C ILE A 27 -12.89 0.63 6.55
N LEU A 28 -13.16 1.68 7.33
CA LEU A 28 -14.45 2.37 7.29
C LEU A 28 -14.73 2.98 5.91
N PHE A 29 -13.75 3.67 5.31
CA PHE A 29 -13.90 4.19 3.95
C PHE A 29 -14.01 3.08 2.91
N GLY A 30 -13.24 2.01 3.04
CA GLY A 30 -13.34 0.86 2.15
C GLY A 30 -14.71 0.19 2.25
N ALA A 31 -15.28 0.12 3.46
CA ALA A 31 -16.62 -0.41 3.68
C ALA A 31 -17.66 0.46 2.98
N VAL A 32 -17.63 1.79 3.16
CA VAL A 32 -18.55 2.71 2.49
C VAL A 32 -18.42 2.65 0.97
N GLY A 33 -17.18 2.65 0.46
CA GLY A 33 -16.94 2.54 -0.98
C GLY A 33 -17.43 1.20 -1.55
N ALA A 34 -17.37 0.11 -0.78
CA ALA A 34 -17.79 -1.22 -1.22
C ALA A 34 -19.32 -1.41 -1.10
N THR A 35 -19.93 -1.02 0.02
CA THR A 35 -21.38 -1.14 0.27
C THR A 35 -22.21 -0.35 -0.72
N HIS A 36 -21.62 0.66 -1.38
CA HIS A 36 -22.24 1.34 -2.51
C HIS A 36 -22.83 0.37 -3.55
N TRP A 37 -22.11 -0.71 -3.86
CA TRP A 37 -22.59 -1.74 -4.79
C TRP A 37 -23.66 -2.64 -4.17
N PHE A 38 -23.56 -2.96 -2.88
CA PHE A 38 -24.58 -3.72 -2.17
C PHE A 38 -25.91 -2.97 -2.14
N PHE A 39 -25.92 -1.72 -1.66
CA PHE A 39 -27.13 -0.91 -1.56
C PHE A 39 -27.78 -0.66 -2.91
N TYR A 40 -26.98 -0.46 -3.96
CA TYR A 40 -27.52 -0.36 -5.32
C TYR A 40 -28.14 -1.70 -5.76
N SER A 41 -27.47 -2.83 -5.50
CA SER A 41 -27.96 -4.15 -5.93
C SER A 41 -29.30 -4.57 -5.29
N VAL A 42 -29.61 -4.06 -4.10
CA VAL A 42 -30.87 -4.33 -3.37
C VAL A 42 -31.89 -3.20 -3.50
N GLY A 43 -31.60 -2.16 -4.30
CA GLY A 43 -32.53 -1.05 -4.55
C GLY A 43 -32.66 -0.04 -3.41
N TRP A 44 -31.74 -0.01 -2.44
CA TRP A 44 -31.78 0.97 -1.33
C TRP A 44 -31.28 2.35 -1.74
N ILE A 45 -30.46 2.43 -2.80
CA ILE A 45 -30.06 3.70 -3.41
C ILE A 45 -30.45 3.71 -4.89
N PRO A 46 -30.88 4.85 -5.45
CA PRO A 46 -31.40 4.91 -6.81
C PRO A 46 -30.32 4.85 -7.89
N ALA A 47 -29.06 5.12 -7.54
CA ALA A 47 -27.95 5.19 -8.49
C ALA A 47 -26.65 4.69 -7.88
N TYR A 48 -25.77 4.17 -8.74
CA TYR A 48 -24.38 3.89 -8.41
C TYR A 48 -23.45 4.93 -9.04
N SER A 49 -22.19 4.97 -8.59
CA SER A 49 -21.16 5.90 -9.05
C SER A 49 -19.83 5.19 -9.03
N GLY A 50 -19.33 4.88 -10.23
CA GLY A 50 -18.02 4.27 -10.38
C GLY A 50 -16.88 5.19 -9.93
N LEU A 51 -17.05 6.51 -10.07
CA LEU A 51 -16.07 7.52 -9.66
C LEU A 51 -15.99 7.64 -8.13
N PHE A 52 -17.13 7.71 -7.44
CA PHE A 52 -17.17 7.70 -5.98
C PHE A 52 -16.51 6.43 -5.45
N HIS A 53 -16.93 5.27 -5.99
CA HIS A 53 -16.34 3.98 -5.61
C HIS A 53 -14.81 3.98 -5.80
N SER A 54 -14.30 4.33 -7.00
CA SER A 54 -12.86 4.28 -7.26
C SER A 54 -12.08 5.29 -6.42
N THR A 55 -12.59 6.51 -6.24
CA THR A 55 -11.97 7.55 -5.40
C THR A 55 -11.87 7.09 -3.95
N VAL A 56 -12.98 6.66 -3.34
CA VAL A 56 -13.02 6.24 -1.95
C VAL A 56 -12.20 4.97 -1.71
N GLN A 57 -12.17 4.02 -2.65
CA GLN A 57 -11.34 2.81 -2.51
C GLN A 57 -9.84 3.11 -2.62
N THR A 58 -9.44 3.99 -3.54
CA THR A 58 -8.01 4.22 -3.83
C THR A 58 -7.41 5.34 -2.98
N GLN A 59 -8.04 6.51 -2.93
CA GLN A 59 -7.56 7.66 -2.17
C GLN A 59 -7.99 7.60 -0.69
N GLY A 60 -9.19 7.06 -0.41
CA GLY A 60 -9.72 6.90 0.95
C GLY A 60 -9.14 5.68 1.66
N TYR A 61 -9.57 4.47 1.28
CA TYR A 61 -9.18 3.21 1.89
C TYR A 61 -7.68 2.92 1.73
N LEU A 62 -7.20 2.69 0.50
CA LEU A 62 -5.80 2.35 0.29
C LEU A 62 -4.88 3.51 0.66
N GLY A 63 -5.27 4.75 0.37
CA GLY A 63 -4.57 5.96 0.82
C GLY A 63 -4.39 6.03 2.34
N CYS A 64 -5.43 5.71 3.12
CA CYS A 64 -5.32 5.60 4.58
C CYS A 64 -4.25 4.58 5.01
N PHE A 65 -4.21 3.39 4.43
CA PHE A 65 -3.18 2.41 4.75
C PHE A 65 -1.78 2.88 4.34
N VAL A 66 -1.65 3.52 3.17
CA VAL A 66 -0.37 4.09 2.71
C VAL A 66 0.13 5.17 3.67
N ILE A 67 -0.71 6.12 4.08
CA ILE A 67 -0.28 7.21 4.97
C ILE A 67 -0.05 6.72 6.40
N GLY A 68 -0.92 5.86 6.92
CA GLY A 68 -0.73 5.22 8.21
C GLY A 68 0.59 4.47 8.28
N PHE A 69 0.94 3.72 7.24
CA PHE A 69 2.21 3.04 7.12
C PHE A 69 3.38 4.00 6.98
N LEU A 70 3.37 4.93 6.03
CA LEU A 70 4.52 5.79 5.72
C LEU A 70 4.84 6.76 6.86
N LEU A 71 3.84 7.36 7.51
CA LEU A 71 4.09 8.25 8.66
C LEU A 71 4.64 7.48 9.87
N THR A 72 4.34 6.19 9.97
CA THR A 72 4.83 5.31 11.03
C THR A 72 6.23 4.77 10.73
N ALA A 73 6.49 4.38 9.48
CA ALA A 73 7.70 3.66 9.09
C ALA A 73 8.83 4.60 8.65
N MET A 74 8.53 5.67 7.92
CA MET A 74 9.54 6.56 7.35
C MET A 74 10.39 7.27 8.41
N PRO A 75 9.83 7.81 9.53
CA PRO A 75 10.67 8.35 10.59
C PRO A 75 11.68 7.34 11.12
N ARG A 76 11.31 6.06 11.22
CA ARG A 76 12.20 5.01 11.70
C ARG A 76 13.30 4.67 10.70
N PHE A 77 12.96 4.55 9.42
CA PHE A 77 13.97 4.30 8.38
C PHE A 77 14.94 5.47 8.19
N ALA A 78 14.50 6.69 8.50
CA ALA A 78 15.33 7.87 8.45
C ALA A 78 16.00 8.21 9.80
N SER A 79 15.72 7.49 10.89
CA SER A 79 16.10 7.90 12.26
C SER A 79 15.69 9.35 12.59
N ALA A 80 14.51 9.76 12.11
CA ALA A 80 13.97 11.10 12.27
C ALA A 80 12.85 11.13 13.32
N PRO A 81 12.50 12.32 13.85
CA PRO A 81 11.37 12.44 14.78
C PRO A 81 10.04 11.94 14.18
N PRO A 82 9.14 11.37 15.01
CA PRO A 82 7.83 10.89 14.60
C PRO A 82 6.95 12.01 14.01
N ALA A 83 5.75 11.65 13.53
CA ALA A 83 4.77 12.65 13.12
C ALA A 83 4.31 13.49 14.32
N THR A 84 4.09 14.78 14.07
CA THR A 84 3.50 15.68 15.06
C THR A 84 1.98 15.58 15.05
N ALA A 85 1.32 15.99 16.13
CA ALA A 85 -0.15 16.05 16.19
C ALA A 85 -0.75 16.94 15.08
N GLY A 86 -0.08 18.03 14.71
CA GLY A 86 -0.50 18.91 13.61
C GLY A 86 -0.38 18.25 12.24
N GLU A 87 0.69 17.47 12.00
CA GLU A 87 0.81 16.68 10.76
C GLU A 87 -0.31 15.63 10.69
N LEU A 88 -0.56 14.90 11.78
CA LEU A 88 -1.66 13.93 11.87
C LEU A 88 -3.02 14.59 11.57
N ALA A 89 -3.33 15.71 12.23
CA ALA A 89 -4.58 16.44 12.03
C ALA A 89 -4.75 16.92 10.58
N GLY A 90 -3.68 17.42 9.95
CA GLY A 90 -3.70 17.84 8.55
C GLY A 90 -4.03 16.70 7.59
N PHE A 91 -3.43 15.52 7.78
CA PHE A 91 -3.76 14.35 6.97
C PHE A 91 -5.18 13.84 7.22
N LEU A 92 -5.67 13.89 8.46
CA LEU A 92 -7.07 13.56 8.76
C LEU A 92 -8.03 14.51 8.04
N LEU A 93 -7.77 15.81 8.12
CA LEU A 93 -8.58 16.84 7.44
C LEU A 93 -8.66 16.57 5.92
N TRP A 94 -7.53 16.33 5.27
CA TRP A 94 -7.51 16.03 3.83
C TRP A 94 -8.19 14.71 3.49
N THR A 95 -8.02 13.67 4.31
CA THR A 95 -8.66 12.37 4.07
C THR A 95 -10.19 12.47 4.19
N PHE A 96 -10.70 13.15 5.21
CA PHE A 96 -12.14 13.42 5.33
C PHE A 96 -12.65 14.36 4.23
N GLY A 97 -11.83 15.32 3.79
CA GLY A 97 -12.14 16.19 2.65
C GLY A 97 -12.34 15.41 1.34
N ILE A 98 -11.40 14.50 1.01
CA ILE A 98 -11.52 13.59 -0.15
C ILE A 98 -12.85 12.83 -0.08
N PHE A 99 -13.12 12.18 1.05
CA PHE A 99 -14.37 11.42 1.22
C PHE A 99 -15.62 12.30 1.11
N GLY A 100 -15.67 13.40 1.87
CA GLY A 100 -16.85 14.26 1.96
C GLY A 100 -17.18 14.94 0.63
N PHE A 101 -16.18 15.50 -0.06
CA PHE A 101 -16.40 16.12 -1.36
C PHE A 101 -16.76 15.08 -2.44
N SER A 102 -16.14 13.89 -2.43
CA SER A 102 -16.51 12.82 -3.36
C SER A 102 -17.96 12.34 -3.12
N ALA A 103 -18.38 12.18 -1.86
CA ALA A 103 -19.74 11.80 -1.50
C ALA A 103 -20.79 12.83 -1.96
N LEU A 104 -20.42 14.12 -1.96
CA LEU A 104 -21.26 15.22 -2.46
C LEU A 104 -21.20 15.41 -3.98
N GLY A 105 -20.48 14.54 -4.72
CA GLY A 105 -20.28 14.67 -6.17
C GLY A 105 -19.43 15.87 -6.58
N ARG A 106 -18.62 16.42 -5.66
CA ARG A 106 -17.75 17.59 -5.88
C ARG A 106 -16.32 17.15 -6.14
N GLN A 107 -16.08 16.51 -7.28
CA GLN A 107 -14.80 15.85 -7.57
C GLN A 107 -13.61 16.83 -7.56
N PHE A 108 -13.78 18.05 -8.10
CA PHE A 108 -12.72 19.06 -8.09
C PHE A 108 -12.14 19.31 -6.70
N PHE A 109 -13.00 19.45 -5.69
CA PHE A 109 -12.56 19.70 -4.31
C PHE A 109 -12.00 18.43 -3.65
N SER A 110 -12.49 17.25 -4.03
CA SER A 110 -11.90 15.97 -3.62
C SER A 110 -10.45 15.87 -4.09
N GLU A 111 -10.19 16.14 -5.38
CA GLU A 111 -8.85 16.11 -5.95
C GLU A 111 -7.95 17.21 -5.36
N LEU A 112 -8.50 18.38 -5.04
CA LEU A 112 -7.76 19.42 -4.33
C LEU A 112 -7.30 18.96 -2.93
N CYS A 113 -8.16 18.26 -2.19
CA CYS A 113 -7.78 17.64 -0.92
C CYS A 113 -6.71 16.55 -1.13
N PHE A 114 -6.80 15.75 -2.19
CA PHE A 114 -5.79 14.75 -2.53
C PHE A 114 -4.43 15.37 -2.89
N ILE A 115 -4.40 16.49 -3.61
CA ILE A 115 -3.18 17.28 -3.85
C ILE A 115 -2.60 17.78 -2.52
N GLY A 116 -3.43 18.35 -1.65
CA GLY A 116 -3.01 18.79 -0.32
C GLY A 116 -2.40 17.66 0.51
N TRP A 117 -2.99 16.46 0.42
CA TRP A 117 -2.49 15.23 1.02
C TRP A 117 -1.13 14.82 0.47
N LEU A 118 -0.95 14.82 -0.85
CA LEU A 118 0.30 14.45 -1.51
C LEU A 118 1.44 15.43 -1.22
N LEU A 119 1.16 16.74 -1.28
CA LEU A 119 2.12 17.78 -0.92
C LEU A 119 2.48 17.72 0.56
N GLY A 120 1.52 17.40 1.43
CA GLY A 120 1.75 17.10 2.84
C GLY A 120 2.74 15.94 3.02
N LEU A 121 2.55 14.84 2.29
CA LEU A 121 3.45 13.68 2.32
C LEU A 121 4.85 14.02 1.79
N ALA A 122 4.94 14.76 0.69
CA ALA A 122 6.22 15.23 0.15
C ALA A 122 6.97 16.07 1.18
N ARG A 123 6.30 17.06 1.78
CA ARG A 123 6.86 17.92 2.83
C ARG A 123 7.29 17.11 4.05
N PHE A 124 6.45 16.16 4.49
CA PHE A 124 6.74 15.27 5.62
C PHE A 124 8.02 14.48 5.39
N ALA A 125 8.17 13.88 4.21
CA ALA A 125 9.33 13.08 3.82
C ALA A 125 10.59 13.93 3.68
N ILE A 126 10.53 15.02 2.91
CA ILE A 126 11.66 15.92 2.66
C ILE A 126 12.22 16.48 3.97
N ARG A 127 11.35 16.94 4.88
CA ARG A 127 11.79 17.49 6.17
C ARG A 127 12.61 16.50 6.98
N ARG A 128 12.22 15.21 6.96
CA ARG A 128 12.89 14.16 7.74
C ARG A 128 14.22 13.76 7.11
N VAL A 129 14.26 13.59 5.79
CA VAL A 129 15.50 13.29 5.07
C VAL A 129 16.52 14.42 5.19
N LEU A 130 16.09 15.69 5.07
CA LEU A 130 16.99 16.85 5.18
C LEU A 130 17.53 17.05 6.61
N ARG A 131 16.68 16.86 7.63
CA ARG A 131 17.11 17.00 9.04
C ARG A 131 18.19 15.98 9.40
N VAL A 132 18.05 14.76 8.90
CA VAL A 132 19.00 13.66 9.14
C VAL A 132 20.32 13.93 8.42
N LYS A 133 20.28 14.39 7.16
CA LYS A 133 21.49 14.77 6.42
C LYS A 133 22.28 15.87 7.14
N LYS A 134 21.60 16.83 7.77
CA LYS A 134 22.22 17.91 8.53
C LYS A 134 22.94 17.42 9.80
N ASN A 135 22.41 16.38 10.43
CA ASN A 135 22.94 15.86 11.70
C ASN A 135 24.06 14.81 11.51
N GLY A 136 24.37 14.38 10.29
CA GLY A 136 25.52 13.51 9.99
C GLY A 136 25.40 12.05 10.47
N GLU A 137 24.28 11.67 11.09
CA GLU A 137 24.21 10.50 11.98
C GLU A 137 23.42 9.28 11.47
N SER A 138 23.09 9.14 10.18
CA SER A 138 22.27 7.99 9.79
C SER A 138 22.43 7.41 8.40
N PRO A 139 22.15 6.09 8.26
CA PRO A 139 22.21 5.40 6.99
C PRO A 139 21.26 6.06 5.99
N SER A 140 21.76 6.15 4.78
CA SER A 140 20.99 6.60 3.64
C SER A 140 19.72 5.75 3.45
N PRO A 141 18.55 6.35 3.13
CA PRO A 141 17.35 5.59 2.85
C PRO A 141 17.56 4.57 1.71
N PRO A 142 16.80 3.46 1.72
CA PRO A 142 16.86 2.44 0.67
C PRO A 142 16.70 3.05 -0.73
N ALA A 143 17.36 2.47 -1.73
CA ALA A 143 17.29 2.98 -3.11
C ALA A 143 15.85 2.95 -3.66
N GLU A 144 15.09 1.94 -3.24
CA GLU A 144 13.69 1.71 -3.59
C GLU A 144 12.77 2.85 -3.09
N PHE A 145 13.21 3.69 -2.15
CA PHE A 145 12.39 4.80 -1.67
C PHE A 145 12.25 5.92 -2.71
N VAL A 146 13.00 5.88 -3.81
CA VAL A 146 12.79 6.76 -4.97
C VAL A 146 11.42 6.57 -5.63
N TRP A 147 10.76 5.44 -5.39
CA TRP A 147 9.39 5.22 -5.84
C TRP A 147 8.35 6.09 -5.10
N ILE A 148 8.66 6.63 -3.92
CA ILE A 148 7.77 7.53 -3.18
C ILE A 148 7.55 8.84 -3.96
N PRO A 149 8.59 9.59 -4.38
CA PRO A 149 8.38 10.76 -5.24
C PRO A 149 7.78 10.40 -6.61
N VAL A 150 8.07 9.22 -7.17
CA VAL A 150 7.40 8.73 -8.39
C VAL A 150 5.90 8.56 -8.16
N ALA A 151 5.49 7.98 -7.03
CA ALA A 151 4.08 7.83 -6.66
C ALA A 151 3.41 9.20 -6.49
N ILE A 152 4.06 10.12 -5.77
CA ILE A 152 3.56 11.50 -5.57
C ILE A 152 3.37 12.20 -6.93
N LEU A 153 4.31 12.03 -7.86
CA LEU A 153 4.20 12.60 -9.20
C LEU A 153 3.00 12.04 -9.98
N HIS A 154 2.75 10.73 -9.92
CA HIS A 154 1.56 10.13 -10.53
C HIS A 154 0.27 10.71 -9.93
N GLY A 155 0.20 10.80 -8.60
CA GLY A 155 -0.95 11.35 -7.90
C GLY A 155 -1.21 12.82 -8.24
N LEU A 156 -0.16 13.66 -8.21
CA LEU A 156 -0.27 15.10 -8.47
C LEU A 156 -0.68 15.38 -9.92
N VAL A 157 0.01 14.77 -10.89
CA VAL A 157 -0.31 14.95 -12.31
C VAL A 157 -1.71 14.39 -12.60
N GLY A 158 -2.04 13.24 -12.03
CA GLY A 158 -3.36 12.63 -12.16
C GLY A 158 -4.49 13.54 -11.68
N ALA A 159 -4.38 14.04 -10.46
CA ALA A 159 -5.35 14.94 -9.84
C ALA A 159 -5.50 16.26 -10.61
N LEU A 160 -4.39 16.87 -11.03
CA LEU A 160 -4.39 18.11 -11.82
C LEU A 160 -5.09 17.93 -13.18
N LEU A 161 -4.82 16.80 -13.87
CA LEU A 161 -5.49 16.49 -15.14
C LEU A 161 -6.98 16.22 -14.95
N MET A 162 -7.38 15.59 -13.85
CA MET A 162 -8.80 15.41 -13.52
C MET A 162 -9.49 16.76 -13.26
N MET A 163 -8.87 17.65 -12.47
CA MET A 163 -9.42 18.98 -12.17
C MET A 163 -9.55 19.85 -13.44
N THR A 164 -8.52 19.89 -14.28
CA THR A 164 -8.53 20.67 -15.53
C THR A 164 -9.51 20.11 -16.56
N GLY A 165 -9.71 18.79 -16.57
CA GLY A 165 -10.75 18.13 -17.36
C GLY A 165 -12.17 18.48 -16.88
N GLU A 166 -12.41 18.52 -15.56
CA GLU A 166 -13.69 18.92 -14.97
C GLU A 166 -14.02 20.39 -15.25
N LEU A 167 -13.02 21.26 -15.18
CA LEU A 167 -13.14 22.68 -15.57
C LEU A 167 -13.26 22.89 -17.09
N LYS A 168 -13.16 21.82 -17.89
CA LYS A 168 -13.16 21.86 -19.37
C LYS A 168 -12.05 22.73 -19.97
N TRP A 169 -10.97 22.97 -19.22
CA TRP A 169 -9.78 23.66 -19.72
C TRP A 169 -8.98 22.76 -20.66
N MET A 170 -9.09 21.45 -20.47
CA MET A 170 -8.45 20.43 -21.30
C MET A 170 -9.48 19.45 -21.83
N GLY A 171 -9.18 18.80 -22.96
CA GLY A 171 -10.07 17.82 -23.58
C GLY A 171 -10.28 16.55 -22.73
N SER A 172 -11.16 15.67 -23.18
CA SER A 172 -11.49 14.40 -22.50
C SER A 172 -10.27 13.48 -22.29
N TRP A 173 -9.22 13.64 -23.09
CA TRP A 173 -7.94 12.94 -22.92
C TRP A 173 -7.31 13.22 -21.54
N ALA A 174 -7.50 14.42 -20.97
CA ALA A 174 -6.93 14.79 -19.68
C ALA A 174 -7.51 13.90 -18.57
N VAL A 175 -8.83 13.68 -18.56
CA VAL A 175 -9.47 12.74 -17.64
C VAL A 175 -9.05 11.30 -17.93
N GLY A 176 -8.91 10.94 -19.21
CA GLY A 176 -8.46 9.61 -19.65
C GLY A 176 -7.06 9.22 -19.16
N VAL A 177 -6.14 10.19 -19.06
CA VAL A 177 -4.81 10.02 -18.46
C VAL A 177 -4.87 10.20 -16.94
N GLY A 178 -5.56 11.22 -16.47
CA GLY A 178 -5.51 11.69 -15.09
C GLY A 178 -6.06 10.68 -14.08
N LYS A 179 -7.24 10.10 -14.38
CA LYS A 179 -7.90 9.13 -13.51
C LYS A 179 -7.05 7.90 -13.22
N PRO A 180 -6.52 7.15 -14.21
CA PRO A 180 -5.70 5.98 -13.91
C PRO A 180 -4.36 6.37 -13.26
N MET A 181 -3.79 7.55 -13.53
CA MET A 181 -2.59 8.00 -12.81
C MET A 181 -2.85 8.24 -11.32
N ALA A 182 -3.94 8.94 -10.98
CA ALA A 182 -4.30 9.23 -9.60
C ALA A 182 -4.71 7.98 -8.82
N GLU A 183 -5.54 7.13 -9.43
CA GLU A 183 -6.16 5.98 -8.74
C GLU A 183 -5.31 4.70 -8.80
N GLN A 184 -4.54 4.48 -9.87
CA GLN A 184 -3.72 3.29 -10.04
C GLN A 184 -2.22 3.61 -9.97
N GLY A 185 -1.76 4.63 -10.70
CA GLY A 185 -0.33 4.97 -10.82
C GLY A 185 0.32 5.29 -9.47
N PHE A 186 -0.34 6.12 -8.66
CA PHE A 186 0.08 6.44 -7.29
C PHE A 186 0.28 5.16 -6.45
N LEU A 187 -0.77 4.34 -6.32
CA LEU A 187 -0.72 3.13 -5.50
C LEU A 187 0.29 2.11 -6.04
N LEU A 188 0.31 1.90 -7.35
CA LEU A 188 1.19 0.94 -8.00
C LEU A 188 2.67 1.31 -7.80
N ALA A 189 3.02 2.59 -7.88
CA ALA A 189 4.38 3.04 -7.58
C ALA A 189 4.76 2.78 -6.11
N VAL A 190 3.84 3.00 -5.16
CA VAL A 190 4.06 2.63 -3.74
C VAL A 190 4.25 1.13 -3.60
N VAL A 191 3.41 0.30 -4.25
CA VAL A 191 3.51 -1.17 -4.19
C VAL A 191 4.82 -1.68 -4.79
N VAL A 192 5.22 -1.19 -5.96
CA VAL A 192 6.46 -1.61 -6.62
C VAL A 192 7.68 -1.23 -5.78
N GLY A 193 7.73 0.01 -5.27
CA GLY A 193 8.86 0.47 -4.47
C GLY A 193 8.90 -0.08 -3.05
N VAL A 194 7.88 0.27 -2.25
CA VAL A 194 7.82 -0.13 -0.84
C VAL A 194 7.63 -1.65 -0.73
N GLY A 195 6.81 -2.26 -1.58
CA GLY A 195 6.64 -3.71 -1.63
C GLY A 195 7.90 -4.42 -2.11
N GLY A 196 8.58 -3.92 -3.15
CA GLY A 196 9.86 -4.46 -3.61
C GLY A 196 10.96 -4.43 -2.55
N PHE A 197 10.94 -3.42 -1.68
CA PHE A 197 11.84 -3.33 -0.54
C PHE A 197 11.41 -4.22 0.65
N LEU A 198 10.14 -4.15 1.04
CA LEU A 198 9.66 -4.72 2.30
C LEU A 198 9.30 -6.19 2.16
N ALA A 199 8.78 -6.64 1.01
CA ALA A 199 8.33 -8.01 0.84
C ALA A 199 9.45 -9.04 1.01
N PRO A 200 10.65 -8.89 0.40
CA PRO A 200 11.75 -9.83 0.65
C PRO A 200 12.14 -9.91 2.13
N ARG A 201 12.03 -8.80 2.88
CA ARG A 201 12.31 -8.76 4.33
C ARG A 201 11.26 -9.53 5.11
N LEU A 202 9.98 -9.26 4.85
CA LEU A 202 8.85 -9.92 5.51
C LEU A 202 8.76 -11.41 5.17
N MET A 203 9.22 -11.79 3.98
CA MET A 203 9.28 -13.18 3.53
C MET A 203 10.51 -13.94 4.05
N GLY A 204 11.37 -13.30 4.85
CA GLY A 204 12.59 -13.91 5.40
C GLY A 204 13.67 -14.21 4.35
N ARG A 205 13.67 -13.46 3.24
CA ARG A 205 14.62 -13.59 2.12
C ARG A 205 15.71 -12.52 2.14
N PHE A 206 15.56 -11.47 2.95
CA PHE A 206 16.60 -10.46 3.11
C PHE A 206 17.79 -11.02 3.89
N GLN A 207 18.96 -11.01 3.26
CA GLN A 207 20.21 -11.40 3.90
C GLN A 207 20.92 -10.18 4.49
N VAL A 208 21.36 -10.29 5.73
CA VAL A 208 22.24 -9.30 6.36
C VAL A 208 23.64 -9.50 5.78
N ILE A 209 24.21 -8.46 5.19
CA ILE A 209 25.57 -8.49 4.60
C ILE A 209 26.57 -8.86 5.71
N LYS A 210 27.40 -9.87 5.48
CA LYS A 210 28.44 -10.26 6.45
C LYS A 210 29.55 -9.19 6.51
N PRO A 211 30.21 -8.98 7.66
CA PRO A 211 31.30 -7.99 7.77
C PRO A 211 32.43 -8.19 6.73
N SER A 212 32.71 -9.44 6.35
CA SER A 212 33.69 -9.79 5.31
C SER A 212 33.27 -9.44 3.87
N GLU A 213 31.99 -9.15 3.65
CA GLU A 213 31.39 -8.82 2.35
C GLU A 213 31.14 -7.30 2.21
N VAL A 214 31.54 -6.51 3.21
CA VAL A 214 31.41 -5.06 3.21
C VAL A 214 32.31 -4.49 2.12
N CYS A 215 31.71 -4.07 1.00
CA CYS A 215 32.44 -3.39 -0.06
C CYS A 215 32.91 -2.00 0.40
N SER A 216 33.92 -1.44 -0.26
CA SER A 216 34.36 -0.06 0.01
C SER A 216 33.19 0.93 -0.07
N VAL A 217 33.27 2.01 0.72
CA VAL A 217 32.23 3.05 0.77
C VAL A 217 31.93 3.60 -0.62
N GLU A 218 32.97 3.86 -1.42
CA GLU A 218 32.81 4.34 -2.79
C GLU A 218 32.05 3.36 -3.68
N LYS A 219 32.40 2.07 -3.66
CA LYS A 219 31.70 1.04 -4.43
C LYS A 219 30.24 0.90 -4.00
N SER A 220 29.95 1.00 -2.71
CA SER A 220 28.57 0.98 -2.18
C SER A 220 27.74 2.16 -2.70
N LEU A 221 28.33 3.36 -2.76
CA LEU A 221 27.69 4.56 -3.26
C LEU A 221 27.44 4.45 -4.77
N GLN A 222 28.39 3.91 -5.53
CA GLN A 222 28.23 3.67 -6.97
C GLN A 222 27.11 2.66 -7.27
N ILE A 223 27.09 1.51 -6.56
CA ILE A 223 26.01 0.51 -6.69
C ILE A 223 24.65 1.15 -6.38
N ARG A 224 24.58 1.92 -5.28
CA ARG A 224 23.36 2.64 -4.90
C ARG A 224 22.92 3.64 -5.98
N LYS A 225 23.83 4.47 -6.49
CA LYS A 225 23.54 5.43 -7.57
C LYS A 225 22.98 4.71 -8.80
N ARG A 226 23.60 3.60 -9.22
CA ARG A 226 23.12 2.78 -10.33
C ARG A 226 21.71 2.25 -10.08
N ARG A 227 21.44 1.72 -8.87
CA ARG A 227 20.09 1.23 -8.52
C ARG A 227 19.04 2.34 -8.55
N VAL A 228 19.36 3.52 -8.02
CA VAL A 228 18.48 4.70 -8.07
C VAL A 228 18.18 5.10 -9.52
N VAL A 229 19.19 5.14 -10.39
CA VAL A 229 18.98 5.46 -11.82
C VAL A 229 18.06 4.45 -12.48
N ILE A 230 18.25 3.15 -12.25
CA ILE A 230 17.38 2.11 -12.83
C ILE A 230 15.93 2.28 -12.36
N HIS A 231 15.70 2.49 -11.06
CA HIS A 231 14.35 2.73 -10.55
C HIS A 231 13.73 4.02 -11.08
N LEU A 232 14.52 5.09 -11.30
CA LEU A 232 14.02 6.32 -11.92
C LEU A 232 13.61 6.08 -13.38
N LEU A 233 14.40 5.32 -14.13
CA LEU A 233 14.04 4.93 -15.50
C LEU A 233 12.78 4.07 -15.52
N ALA A 234 12.67 3.09 -14.63
CA ALA A 234 11.47 2.28 -14.47
C ALA A 234 10.25 3.13 -14.08
N GLY A 235 10.43 4.09 -13.17
CA GLY A 235 9.39 5.04 -12.76
C GLY A 235 8.93 5.94 -13.91
N LEU A 236 9.85 6.39 -14.77
CA LEU A 236 9.53 7.14 -15.98
C LEU A 236 8.75 6.28 -16.99
N LEU A 237 9.18 5.04 -17.23
CA LEU A 237 8.46 4.11 -18.10
C LEU A 237 7.06 3.80 -17.56
N LEU A 238 6.92 3.60 -16.25
CA LEU A 238 5.62 3.42 -15.60
C LEU A 238 4.74 4.66 -15.81
N PHE A 239 5.29 5.86 -15.61
CA PHE A 239 4.60 7.12 -15.81
C PHE A 239 4.09 7.25 -17.26
N THR A 240 4.97 7.02 -18.24
CA THR A 240 4.62 7.05 -19.67
C THR A 240 3.53 6.03 -20.02
N SER A 241 3.48 4.88 -19.35
CA SER A 241 2.47 3.84 -19.59
C SER A 241 1.02 4.35 -19.48
N PHE A 242 0.76 5.31 -18.59
CA PHE A 242 -0.57 5.90 -18.38
C PHE A 242 -0.94 6.92 -19.46
N TRP A 243 0.04 7.64 -19.99
CA TRP A 243 -0.18 8.53 -21.13
C TRP A 243 -0.53 7.74 -22.39
N LEU A 244 0.17 6.62 -22.63
CA LEU A 244 -0.16 5.72 -23.73
C LEU A 244 -1.59 5.19 -23.61
N GLU A 245 -2.02 4.79 -22.41
CA GLU A 245 -3.41 4.39 -22.14
C GLU A 245 -4.40 5.52 -22.45
N GLY A 246 -4.18 6.73 -21.92
CA GLY A 246 -5.10 7.85 -22.10
C GLY A 246 -5.18 8.38 -23.54
N PHE A 247 -4.15 8.17 -24.37
CA PHE A 247 -4.18 8.43 -25.81
C PHE A 247 -4.72 7.25 -26.64
N GLY A 248 -5.33 6.25 -26.01
CA GLY A 248 -5.98 5.13 -26.68
C GLY A 248 -5.03 4.01 -27.15
N ARG A 249 -3.73 4.10 -26.85
CA ARG A 249 -2.74 3.04 -27.16
C ARG A 249 -2.73 1.98 -26.04
N PHE A 250 -3.89 1.36 -25.81
CA PHE A 250 -4.12 0.47 -24.67
C PHE A 250 -3.11 -0.68 -24.56
N ALA A 251 -2.82 -1.38 -25.66
CA ALA A 251 -1.86 -2.50 -25.64
C ALA A 251 -0.45 -2.04 -25.26
N ALA A 252 0.00 -0.89 -25.78
CA ALA A 252 1.31 -0.33 -25.45
C ALA A 252 1.35 0.15 -23.99
N GLY A 253 0.30 0.82 -23.51
CA GLY A 253 0.21 1.30 -22.13
C GLY A 253 0.21 0.15 -21.12
N TYR A 254 -0.71 -0.82 -21.25
CA TYR A 254 -0.77 -1.96 -20.34
C TYR A 254 0.42 -2.90 -20.49
N GLY A 255 0.95 -3.10 -21.69
CA GLY A 255 2.13 -3.93 -21.93
C GLY A 255 3.37 -3.35 -21.26
N LEU A 256 3.63 -2.04 -21.45
CA LEU A 256 4.74 -1.37 -20.78
C LEU A 256 4.60 -1.45 -19.26
N ARG A 257 3.39 -1.20 -18.73
CA ARG A 257 3.10 -1.30 -17.29
C ARG A 257 3.36 -2.71 -16.75
N ALA A 258 2.87 -3.74 -17.44
CA ALA A 258 3.05 -5.13 -17.04
C ALA A 258 4.54 -5.54 -17.00
N VAL A 259 5.31 -5.14 -18.03
CA VAL A 259 6.75 -5.40 -18.10
C VAL A 259 7.49 -4.68 -16.97
N VAL A 260 7.24 -3.40 -16.73
CA VAL A 260 7.93 -2.63 -15.68
C VAL A 260 7.62 -3.20 -14.29
N VAL A 261 6.35 -3.45 -13.98
CA VAL A 261 5.92 -3.99 -12.68
C VAL A 261 6.52 -5.38 -12.46
N THR A 262 6.44 -6.26 -13.45
CA THR A 262 6.99 -7.62 -13.34
C THR A 262 8.52 -7.58 -13.21
N GLY A 263 9.19 -6.78 -14.05
CA GLY A 263 10.64 -6.63 -14.03
C GLY A 263 11.17 -6.14 -12.68
N GLU A 264 10.53 -5.14 -12.08
CA GLU A 264 10.90 -4.62 -10.76
C GLU A 264 10.66 -5.65 -9.64
N LEU A 265 9.52 -6.36 -9.65
CA LEU A 265 9.23 -7.39 -8.65
C LEU A 265 10.13 -8.63 -8.79
N LEU A 266 10.56 -8.97 -10.00
CA LEU A 266 11.55 -10.01 -10.26
C LEU A 266 12.95 -9.56 -9.80
N TRP A 267 13.36 -8.34 -10.14
CA TRP A 267 14.69 -7.81 -9.81
C TRP A 267 14.90 -7.66 -8.31
N THR A 268 13.87 -7.23 -7.58
CA THR A 268 13.88 -7.20 -6.11
C THR A 268 13.74 -8.58 -5.46
N CYS A 269 13.65 -9.65 -6.26
CA CYS A 269 13.44 -11.03 -5.80
C CYS A 269 12.13 -11.22 -5.00
N SER A 270 11.20 -10.27 -5.09
CA SER A 270 9.94 -10.26 -4.37
C SER A 270 8.94 -11.28 -4.93
N LEU A 271 9.03 -11.56 -6.24
CA LEU A 271 8.12 -12.47 -6.94
C LEU A 271 8.69 -13.91 -7.06
N ILE A 272 9.99 -14.02 -7.35
CA ILE A 272 10.65 -15.27 -7.78
C ILE A 272 10.61 -16.33 -6.68
N PHE A 273 11.02 -15.94 -5.47
CA PHE A 273 11.24 -16.92 -4.41
C PHE A 273 10.04 -16.96 -3.46
N PRO A 274 9.49 -18.16 -3.19
CA PRO A 274 8.43 -18.28 -2.19
C PRO A 274 8.96 -17.87 -0.80
N PRO A 275 8.07 -17.50 0.14
CA PRO A 275 8.48 -17.15 1.50
C PRO A 275 9.34 -18.23 2.15
N ARG A 276 10.43 -17.81 2.80
CA ARG A 276 11.29 -18.71 3.58
C ARG A 276 10.68 -18.98 4.96
N VAL A 277 9.94 -18.01 5.50
CA VAL A 277 9.14 -18.18 6.71
C VAL A 277 7.83 -18.88 6.38
N SER A 278 7.39 -19.78 7.26
CA SER A 278 6.10 -20.48 7.14
C SER A 278 4.89 -19.63 7.54
N ASP A 279 5.12 -18.40 8.01
CA ASP A 279 4.09 -17.49 8.53
C ASP A 279 3.03 -17.17 7.46
N PHE A 280 1.75 -17.24 7.82
CA PHE A 280 0.66 -17.17 6.83
C PHE A 280 0.57 -15.80 6.13
N TYR A 281 0.85 -14.70 6.84
CA TYR A 281 0.88 -13.36 6.23
C TYR A 281 1.92 -13.26 5.10
N ALA A 282 3.05 -13.96 5.20
CA ALA A 282 4.11 -13.91 4.19
C ALA A 282 3.66 -14.62 2.91
N LYS A 283 2.89 -15.72 3.04
CA LYS A 283 2.26 -16.40 1.89
C LYS A 283 1.24 -15.51 1.21
N LEU A 284 0.37 -14.85 1.99
CA LEU A 284 -0.62 -13.90 1.44
C LEU A 284 0.05 -12.72 0.74
N LEU A 285 1.13 -12.18 1.32
CA LEU A 285 1.94 -11.13 0.71
C LEU A 285 2.52 -11.61 -0.63
N TRP A 286 3.11 -12.80 -0.68
CA TRP A 286 3.66 -13.34 -1.93
C TRP A 286 2.58 -13.55 -3.01
N VAL A 287 1.42 -14.12 -2.64
CA VAL A 287 0.26 -14.25 -3.55
C VAL A 287 -0.20 -12.88 -4.06
N SER A 288 -0.22 -11.86 -3.20
CA SER A 288 -0.64 -10.52 -3.59
C SER A 288 0.29 -9.86 -4.63
N LEU A 289 1.59 -10.14 -4.57
CA LEU A 289 2.56 -9.68 -5.57
C LEU A 289 2.32 -10.37 -6.91
N TRP A 290 2.02 -11.67 -6.91
CA TRP A 290 1.61 -12.40 -8.11
C TRP A 290 0.32 -11.85 -8.70
N MET A 291 -0.71 -11.60 -7.89
CA MET A 291 -1.97 -11.01 -8.37
C MET A 291 -1.76 -9.62 -8.97
N THR A 292 -0.83 -8.82 -8.42
CA THR A 292 -0.42 -7.54 -8.99
C THR A 292 0.22 -7.72 -10.37
N ALA A 293 1.19 -8.63 -10.53
CA ALA A 293 1.84 -8.87 -11.82
C ALA A 293 0.86 -9.47 -12.84
N LEU A 294 0.19 -10.57 -12.49
CA LEU A 294 -0.75 -11.28 -13.36
C LEU A 294 -1.94 -10.41 -13.76
N GLY A 295 -2.44 -9.55 -12.87
CA GLY A 295 -3.53 -8.63 -13.20
C GLY A 295 -3.19 -7.68 -14.35
N HIS A 296 -1.97 -7.15 -14.39
CA HIS A 296 -1.53 -6.27 -15.49
C HIS A 296 -1.37 -7.04 -16.81
N TRP A 297 -0.80 -8.26 -16.77
CA TRP A 297 -0.73 -9.13 -17.94
C TRP A 297 -2.13 -9.54 -18.44
N ALA A 298 -3.05 -9.83 -17.53
CA ALA A 298 -4.43 -10.20 -17.88
C ALA A 298 -5.14 -9.04 -18.60
N VAL A 299 -4.97 -7.79 -18.13
CA VAL A 299 -5.55 -6.61 -18.79
C VAL A 299 -4.97 -6.40 -20.19
N LEU A 300 -3.67 -6.68 -20.40
CA LEU A 300 -3.05 -6.62 -21.72
C LEU A 300 -3.71 -7.62 -22.69
N VAL A 301 -3.88 -8.88 -22.27
CA VAL A 301 -4.42 -9.96 -23.11
C VAL A 301 -5.93 -9.80 -23.34
N PHE A 302 -6.67 -9.39 -22.30
CA PHE A 302 -8.14 -9.33 -22.30
C PHE A 302 -8.65 -7.91 -22.06
N SER A 303 -8.20 -6.97 -22.89
CA SER A 303 -8.47 -5.53 -22.76
C SER A 303 -9.96 -5.15 -22.71
N LYS A 304 -10.85 -5.96 -23.31
CA LYS A 304 -12.31 -5.80 -23.24
C LYS A 304 -12.85 -5.90 -21.82
N HIS A 305 -12.21 -6.70 -20.97
CA HIS A 305 -12.60 -6.92 -19.56
C HIS A 305 -11.72 -6.14 -18.57
N ARG A 306 -10.99 -5.11 -19.03
CA ARG A 306 -10.01 -4.36 -18.25
C ARG A 306 -10.50 -3.97 -16.85
N THR A 307 -11.73 -3.46 -16.73
CA THR A 307 -12.26 -2.98 -15.45
C THR A 307 -12.40 -4.11 -14.44
N ALA A 308 -12.87 -5.29 -14.88
CA ALA A 308 -12.95 -6.46 -14.01
C ALA A 308 -11.55 -6.97 -13.68
N LEU A 309 -10.67 -7.10 -14.67
CA LEU A 309 -9.32 -7.66 -14.50
C LEU A 309 -8.40 -6.77 -13.66
N LEU A 310 -8.57 -5.45 -13.68
CA LEU A 310 -7.87 -4.57 -12.75
C LEU A 310 -8.21 -4.88 -11.28
N HIS A 311 -9.33 -5.54 -10.98
CA HIS A 311 -9.60 -6.00 -9.61
C HIS A 311 -8.69 -7.16 -9.18
N LEU A 312 -8.03 -7.89 -10.10
CA LEU A 312 -6.91 -8.77 -9.71
C LEU A 312 -5.82 -7.94 -9.03
N VAL A 313 -5.52 -6.74 -9.55
CA VAL A 313 -4.55 -5.81 -8.97
C VAL A 313 -5.09 -5.18 -7.69
N PHE A 314 -6.30 -4.63 -7.71
CA PHE A 314 -6.84 -3.90 -6.56
C PHE A 314 -7.24 -4.81 -5.39
N LEU A 315 -7.99 -5.90 -5.62
CA LEU A 315 -8.43 -6.83 -4.57
C LEU A 315 -7.35 -7.88 -4.27
N GLY A 316 -6.93 -8.61 -5.31
CA GLY A 316 -5.96 -9.70 -5.16
C GLY A 316 -4.56 -9.21 -4.80
N GLY A 317 -4.15 -8.06 -5.33
CA GLY A 317 -2.88 -7.41 -5.04
C GLY A 317 -2.98 -6.47 -3.84
N PHE A 318 -3.52 -5.28 -4.04
CA PHE A 318 -3.39 -4.19 -3.06
C PHE A 318 -4.15 -4.46 -1.76
N SER A 319 -5.41 -4.92 -1.80
CA SER A 319 -6.16 -5.24 -0.58
C SER A 319 -5.55 -6.42 0.17
N LEU A 320 -5.22 -7.52 -0.51
CA LEU A 320 -4.62 -8.68 0.15
C LEU A 320 -3.27 -8.33 0.79
N MET A 321 -2.42 -7.58 0.07
CA MET A 321 -1.17 -7.05 0.60
C MET A 321 -1.42 -6.14 1.81
N THR A 322 -2.41 -5.26 1.72
CA THR A 322 -2.79 -4.34 2.79
C THR A 322 -3.10 -5.10 4.07
N PHE A 323 -3.95 -6.12 4.02
CA PHE A 323 -4.26 -6.92 5.21
C PHE A 323 -3.05 -7.70 5.74
N ALA A 324 -2.23 -8.27 4.86
CA ALA A 324 -1.02 -8.98 5.26
C ALA A 324 -0.02 -8.05 5.99
N VAL A 325 0.32 -6.91 5.39
CA VAL A 325 1.27 -5.94 5.95
C VAL A 325 0.68 -5.24 7.19
N ALA A 326 -0.59 -4.85 7.15
CA ALA A 326 -1.23 -4.20 8.30
C ALA A 326 -1.28 -5.13 9.51
N THR A 327 -1.48 -6.44 9.32
CA THR A 327 -1.42 -7.43 10.41
C THR A 327 -0.03 -7.46 11.05
N VAL A 328 1.03 -7.46 10.23
CA VAL A 328 2.41 -7.40 10.72
C VAL A 328 2.65 -6.11 11.50
N VAL A 329 2.24 -4.96 10.96
CA VAL A 329 2.40 -3.65 11.60
C VAL A 329 1.65 -3.62 12.93
N THR A 330 0.35 -3.95 12.94
CA THR A 330 -0.48 -3.92 14.15
C THR A 330 0.08 -4.83 15.24
N LEU A 331 0.42 -6.08 14.93
CA LEU A 331 0.94 -7.01 15.94
C LEU A 331 2.35 -6.62 16.42
N SER A 332 3.22 -6.16 15.52
CA SER A 332 4.59 -5.78 15.91
C SER A 332 4.58 -4.54 16.80
N HIS A 333 3.77 -3.54 16.47
CA HIS A 333 3.66 -2.30 17.23
C HIS A 333 2.75 -2.40 18.47
N SER A 334 1.99 -3.49 18.64
CA SER A 334 1.22 -3.77 19.86
C SER A 334 1.96 -4.69 20.84
N GLY A 335 3.21 -5.07 20.59
CA GLY A 335 3.96 -6.02 21.41
C GLY A 335 3.48 -7.48 21.29
N GLU A 336 2.81 -7.83 20.19
CA GLU A 336 2.28 -9.17 19.93
C GLU A 336 2.94 -9.84 18.72
N ALA A 337 4.13 -9.40 18.30
CA ALA A 337 4.91 -9.97 17.20
C ALA A 337 5.04 -11.51 17.26
N PRO A 338 5.21 -12.16 18.45
CA PRO A 338 5.28 -13.62 18.52
C PRO A 338 4.03 -14.34 17.99
N LYS A 339 2.85 -13.70 17.97
CA LYS A 339 1.62 -14.28 17.42
C LYS A 339 1.67 -14.47 15.91
N LEU A 340 2.50 -13.72 15.18
CA LEU A 340 2.70 -13.89 13.74
C LEU A 340 3.28 -15.26 13.37
N ARG A 341 3.87 -15.98 14.34
CA ARG A 341 4.46 -17.32 14.16
C ARG A 341 3.41 -18.43 14.13
N ARG A 342 2.14 -18.13 14.44
CA ARG A 342 1.03 -19.07 14.47
C ARG A 342 0.03 -18.75 13.35
N PRO A 343 -0.73 -19.73 12.86
CA PRO A 343 -1.84 -19.45 11.95
C PRO A 343 -2.81 -18.50 12.65
N LEU A 344 -3.12 -17.38 12.00
CA LEU A 344 -4.07 -16.38 12.49
C LEU A 344 -5.41 -16.60 11.77
N PRO A 345 -6.48 -17.06 12.45
CA PRO A 345 -7.77 -17.33 11.80
C PRO A 345 -8.32 -16.15 11.01
N VAL A 346 -8.08 -14.92 11.49
CA VAL A 346 -8.46 -13.69 10.80
C VAL A 346 -7.90 -13.58 9.38
N LEU A 347 -6.67 -14.05 9.14
CA LEU A 347 -6.09 -14.06 7.80
C LEU A 347 -6.76 -15.09 6.88
N GLY A 348 -7.34 -16.15 7.46
CA GLY A 348 -8.18 -17.10 6.73
C GLY A 348 -9.50 -16.47 6.30
N ILE A 349 -10.14 -15.70 7.21
CA ILE A 349 -11.34 -14.91 6.90
C ILE A 349 -11.03 -13.89 5.80
N VAL A 350 -9.90 -13.19 5.88
CA VAL A 350 -9.44 -12.26 4.83
C VAL A 350 -9.27 -12.97 3.50
N LEU A 351 -8.55 -14.10 3.47
CA LEU A 351 -8.33 -14.85 2.23
C LEU A 351 -9.67 -15.30 1.61
N ALA A 352 -10.57 -15.88 2.41
CA ALA A 352 -11.87 -16.33 1.94
C ALA A 352 -12.73 -15.17 1.42
N GLY A 353 -12.81 -14.08 2.17
CA GLY A 353 -13.58 -12.89 1.80
C GLY A 353 -13.06 -12.20 0.55
N ILE A 354 -11.74 -11.98 0.45
CA ILE A 354 -11.12 -11.39 -0.75
C ILE A 354 -11.24 -12.31 -1.96
N SER A 355 -11.05 -13.62 -1.80
CA SER A 355 -11.21 -14.58 -2.92
C SER A 355 -12.64 -14.62 -3.42
N THR A 356 -13.63 -14.57 -2.51
CA THR A 356 -15.05 -14.49 -2.86
C THR A 356 -15.37 -13.18 -3.59
N ALA A 357 -14.92 -12.05 -3.03
CA ALA A 357 -15.12 -10.74 -3.64
C ALA A 357 -14.51 -10.67 -5.05
N LEU A 358 -13.28 -11.15 -5.20
CA LEU A 358 -12.57 -11.18 -6.48
C LEU A 358 -13.24 -12.11 -7.48
N GLY A 359 -13.58 -13.34 -7.08
CA GLY A 359 -14.24 -14.32 -7.95
C GLY A 359 -15.56 -13.78 -8.50
N LEU A 360 -16.44 -13.30 -7.63
CA LEU A 360 -17.73 -12.72 -8.04
C LEU A 360 -17.55 -11.46 -8.91
N ARG A 361 -16.56 -10.62 -8.59
CA ARG A 361 -16.26 -9.43 -9.38
C ARG A 361 -15.79 -9.74 -10.79
N LEU A 362 -14.99 -10.80 -10.95
CA LEU A 362 -14.49 -11.28 -12.24
C LEU A 362 -15.56 -12.03 -13.03
N LEU A 363 -16.47 -12.72 -12.36
CA LEU A 363 -17.59 -13.43 -12.98
C LEU A 363 -18.70 -12.49 -13.46
N ALA A 364 -18.91 -11.35 -12.80
CA ALA A 364 -20.03 -10.43 -13.09
C ALA A 364 -20.22 -10.09 -14.58
N PRO A 365 -19.17 -9.76 -15.37
CA PRO A 365 -19.34 -9.47 -16.81
C PRO A 365 -19.88 -10.62 -17.66
N PHE A 366 -19.79 -11.87 -17.19
CA PHE A 366 -20.28 -13.05 -17.90
C PHE A 366 -21.74 -13.38 -17.59
N PHE A 367 -22.36 -12.70 -16.63
CA PHE A 367 -23.77 -12.88 -16.24
C PHE A 367 -24.50 -11.54 -16.21
N PRO A 368 -24.87 -10.97 -17.38
CA PRO A 368 -25.49 -9.65 -17.46
C PRO A 368 -26.73 -9.50 -16.57
N ASP A 369 -27.60 -10.51 -16.54
CA ASP A 369 -28.85 -10.51 -15.75
C ASP A 369 -28.62 -10.53 -14.23
N ALA A 370 -27.44 -10.97 -13.80
CA ALA A 370 -27.03 -11.03 -12.40
C ALA A 370 -25.91 -10.03 -12.05
N TYR A 371 -25.52 -9.16 -12.98
CA TYR A 371 -24.32 -8.32 -12.86
C TYR A 371 -24.26 -7.58 -11.53
N PHE A 372 -25.29 -6.79 -11.20
CA PHE A 372 -25.31 -6.02 -9.96
C PHE A 372 -25.51 -6.89 -8.72
N ARG A 373 -26.22 -8.02 -8.81
CA ARG A 373 -26.33 -8.98 -7.69
C ARG A 373 -24.97 -9.58 -7.35
N LEU A 374 -24.18 -9.93 -8.37
CA LEU A 374 -22.81 -10.42 -8.19
C LEU A 374 -21.88 -9.35 -7.63
N LEU A 375 -22.01 -8.08 -8.05
CA LEU A 375 -21.25 -6.98 -7.43
C LEU A 375 -21.67 -6.71 -5.99
N GLY A 376 -22.96 -6.80 -5.68
CA GLY A 376 -23.49 -6.71 -4.31
C GLY A 376 -22.90 -7.81 -3.43
N ALA A 377 -22.97 -9.06 -3.87
CA ALA A 377 -22.37 -10.19 -3.15
C ALA A 377 -20.83 -10.09 -3.05
N ALA A 378 -20.15 -9.58 -4.08
CA ALA A 378 -18.72 -9.31 -4.04
C ALA A 378 -18.36 -8.30 -2.93
N SER A 379 -19.17 -7.24 -2.78
CA SER A 379 -18.93 -6.25 -1.72
C SER A 379 -19.14 -6.84 -0.32
N LEU A 380 -20.10 -7.74 -0.12
CA LEU A 380 -20.25 -8.49 1.14
C LEU A 380 -19.00 -9.35 1.45
N GLY A 381 -18.41 -10.00 0.44
CA GLY A 381 -17.16 -10.73 0.60
C GLY A 381 -16.01 -9.84 1.08
N TRP A 382 -15.90 -8.63 0.53
CA TRP A 382 -14.91 -7.65 0.99
C TRP A 382 -15.22 -7.14 2.40
N LEU A 383 -16.48 -6.90 2.75
CA LEU A 383 -16.89 -6.48 4.09
C LEU A 383 -16.58 -7.54 5.15
N LEU A 384 -16.74 -8.82 4.82
CA LEU A 384 -16.34 -9.92 5.70
C LEU A 384 -14.83 -9.88 5.98
N ALA A 385 -14.01 -9.67 4.95
CA ALA A 385 -12.55 -9.55 5.10
C ALA A 385 -12.16 -8.30 5.91
N GLY A 386 -12.67 -7.13 5.52
CA GLY A 386 -12.37 -5.85 6.17
C GLY A 386 -12.88 -5.77 7.60
N GLY A 387 -14.14 -6.13 7.83
CA GLY A 387 -14.78 -6.15 9.15
C GLY A 387 -14.16 -7.19 10.07
N GLY A 388 -13.89 -8.41 9.58
CA GLY A 388 -13.20 -9.45 10.34
C GLY A 388 -11.80 -9.04 10.75
N TRP A 389 -11.04 -8.42 9.84
CA TRP A 389 -9.72 -7.87 10.16
C TRP A 389 -9.79 -6.70 11.15
N LEU A 390 -10.72 -5.76 10.97
CA LEU A 390 -10.87 -4.61 11.86
C LEU A 390 -11.23 -5.06 13.28
N PHE A 391 -12.18 -6.00 13.42
CA PHE A 391 -12.55 -6.57 14.72
C PHE A 391 -11.34 -7.19 15.44
N PHE A 392 -10.50 -7.91 14.70
CA PHE A 392 -9.24 -8.44 15.23
C PHE A 392 -8.22 -7.34 15.60
N ALA A 393 -8.06 -6.34 14.75
CA ALA A 393 -7.04 -5.31 14.90
C ALA A 393 -7.39 -4.31 16.02
N LEU A 394 -8.66 -3.95 16.17
CA LEU A 394 -9.14 -2.87 17.03
C LEU A 394 -8.59 -2.90 18.47
N PRO A 395 -8.66 -4.00 19.25
CA PRO A 395 -8.12 -4.02 20.60
C PRO A 395 -6.58 -3.81 20.65
N ARG A 396 -5.87 -4.11 19.56
CA ARG A 396 -4.40 -3.99 19.47
C ARG A 396 -3.96 -2.58 19.09
N LEU A 397 -4.80 -1.85 18.35
CA LEU A 397 -4.52 -0.46 17.96
C LEU A 397 -4.43 0.50 19.16
N PHE A 398 -4.94 0.09 20.33
CA PHE A 398 -4.86 0.86 21.57
C PHE A 398 -3.86 0.29 22.59
N ARG A 399 -3.10 -0.75 22.23
CA ARG A 399 -2.05 -1.32 23.07
C ARG A 399 -0.69 -0.70 22.75
N PHE A 400 -0.05 -0.10 23.74
CA PHE A 400 1.26 0.53 23.63
C PHE A 400 2.28 -0.29 24.44
N PRO A 401 3.16 -1.09 23.81
CA PRO A 401 4.23 -1.76 24.53
C PRO A 401 5.19 -0.72 25.13
N ASN A 402 5.83 -1.06 26.24
CA ASN A 402 6.89 -0.21 26.78
C ASN A 402 8.15 -0.31 25.88
N LYS A 403 9.11 0.61 26.07
CA LYS A 403 10.29 0.70 25.19
C LYS A 403 11.15 -0.57 25.23
N GLU A 404 11.38 -1.13 26.42
CA GLU A 404 12.19 -2.33 26.62
C GLU A 404 11.57 -3.57 25.96
N GLU A 405 10.25 -3.74 26.09
CA GLU A 405 9.51 -4.81 25.43
C GLU A 405 9.63 -4.69 23.91
N PHE A 406 9.51 -3.48 23.36
CA PHE A 406 9.64 -3.22 21.93
C PHE A 406 11.04 -3.55 21.42
N GLU A 407 12.09 -3.12 22.13
CA GLU A 407 13.49 -3.40 21.78
C GLU A 407 13.77 -4.91 21.79
N ARG A 408 13.33 -5.62 22.84
CA ARG A 408 13.45 -7.08 22.93
C ARG A 408 12.79 -7.79 21.73
N PHE A 409 11.56 -7.41 21.37
CA PHE A 409 10.87 -8.02 20.23
C PHE A 409 11.58 -7.75 18.90
N HIS A 410 12.19 -6.58 18.75
CA HIS A 410 12.94 -6.23 17.56
C HIS A 410 14.22 -7.06 17.42
N ASP A 411 14.93 -7.30 18.52
CA ASP A 411 16.15 -8.10 18.54
C ASP A 411 15.86 -9.59 18.32
N GLU A 412 14.80 -10.13 18.91
CA GLU A 412 14.33 -11.50 18.61
C GLU A 412 14.01 -11.69 17.11
N ALA A 413 13.40 -10.68 16.48
CA ALA A 413 13.07 -10.73 15.06
C ALA A 413 14.34 -10.74 14.19
N LYS A 414 15.38 -9.95 14.54
CA LYS A 414 16.67 -9.95 13.86
C LYS A 414 17.39 -11.30 13.99
N GLN A 415 17.45 -11.85 15.20
CA GLN A 415 18.08 -13.15 15.46
C GLN A 415 17.43 -14.27 14.64
N ARG A 416 16.09 -14.27 14.54
CA ARG A 416 15.36 -15.25 13.71
C ARG A 416 15.79 -15.21 12.25
N ILE A 417 15.89 -14.01 11.66
CA ILE A 417 16.29 -13.86 10.24
C ILE A 417 17.74 -14.33 10.05
N SER A 418 18.62 -14.02 11.00
CA SER A 418 20.01 -14.51 10.99
C SER A 418 20.08 -16.04 11.03
N ASN A 419 19.30 -16.68 11.90
CA ASN A 419 19.26 -18.14 12.03
C ASN A 419 18.68 -18.83 10.80
N LEU A 420 17.79 -18.17 10.06
CA LEU A 420 17.33 -18.65 8.76
C LEU A 420 18.42 -18.52 7.68
N GLY A 421 19.34 -17.56 7.79
CA GLY A 421 20.41 -17.31 6.82
C GLY A 421 21.57 -18.31 6.87
N ASN A 422 21.78 -18.98 8.01
CA ASN A 422 22.72 -20.08 8.10
C ASN A 422 22.03 -21.38 7.63
N PRO A 423 22.54 -22.09 6.60
CA PRO A 423 22.15 -23.49 6.47
C PRO A 423 22.46 -24.18 7.81
N PRO A 424 21.64 -25.16 8.25
CA PRO A 424 22.03 -25.95 9.40
C PRO A 424 23.45 -26.45 9.12
N LEU A 425 24.38 -26.15 10.03
CA LEU A 425 25.60 -26.92 10.10
C LEU A 425 25.11 -28.35 10.23
N THR A 426 25.18 -29.11 9.13
CA THR A 426 25.11 -30.55 9.18
C THR A 426 26.18 -30.92 10.18
N SER A 427 25.74 -31.25 11.38
CA SER A 427 26.62 -31.78 12.39
C SER A 427 27.34 -32.93 11.73
N GLU A 428 28.66 -32.89 11.77
CA GLU A 428 29.51 -34.08 11.69
C GLU A 428 29.04 -35.06 12.77
N ARG A 429 28.00 -35.82 12.43
CA ARG A 429 27.56 -37.04 13.05
C ARG A 429 27.09 -37.88 11.88
N ASP A 430 28.07 -38.36 11.14
CA ASP A 430 28.13 -39.73 10.64
C ASP A 430 29.62 -40.02 10.46
N ARG A 431 30.19 -40.51 11.56
CA ARG A 431 31.32 -41.44 11.52
C ARG A 431 30.77 -42.80 11.11
#